data_AF-A0A6B3CEC3-F1
#
_entry.id   AF-A0A6B3CEC3-F1
#
_cell.length_a   1.000
_cell.length_b   1.000
_cell.length_c   1.000
_cell.angle_alpha   90.00
_cell.angle_beta   90.00
_cell.angle_gamma   90.00
#
_symmetry.space_group_name_H-M   'P 1'
#
loop_
_entity.id
_entity.type
_entity.pdbx_description
1 polymer ?
#
loop_
_entity_poly.entity_id
_entity_poly.type
_entity_poly.pdbx_seq_one_letter_code
_entity_poly.pdbx_strand_id
1 'polypeptide(L)'
;MDSAGQWTGRRFTVRQENRLKAGRYTVSELMPDGSEGEVLACGEVKRFSLKEKITFHAGPSGTRVLFTIEERGLRGAGDGYDVWDAEGGLVGGFEEKD
;
A
#
# COMPACT_ATOMS: atom_id res chain seq x y z
N MET A 1 21.39 -5.26 5.55
CA MET A 1 20.77 -5.72 6.81
C MET A 1 19.28 -5.55 6.61
N ASP A 2 18.61 -6.66 6.32
CA ASP A 2 17.17 -6.68 6.10
C ASP A 2 16.48 -6.57 7.47
N SER A 3 16.12 -5.35 7.87
CA SER A 3 15.43 -5.09 9.14
C SER A 3 13.94 -5.41 9.11
N ALA A 4 13.43 -6.08 8.07
CA ALA A 4 12.11 -6.70 8.17
C ALA A 4 12.21 -7.92 9.10
N GLY A 5 12.43 -7.67 10.40
CA GLY A 5 12.14 -8.63 11.45
C GLY A 5 10.73 -9.13 11.22
N GLN A 6 10.52 -10.44 11.44
CA GLN A 6 9.23 -11.06 11.19
C GLN A 6 8.21 -10.44 12.13
N TRP A 7 7.50 -9.41 11.67
CA TRP A 7 6.50 -8.71 12.44
C TRP A 7 5.36 -9.69 12.74
N THR A 8 5.23 -10.04 14.01
CA THR A 8 4.19 -10.96 14.53
C THR A 8 2.99 -10.20 15.09
N GLY A 9 3.03 -8.86 15.05
CA GLY A 9 1.95 -8.01 15.50
C GLY A 9 0.70 -8.14 14.62
N ARG A 10 -0.47 -7.88 15.19
CA ARG A 10 -1.76 -7.91 14.48
C ARG A 10 -2.29 -6.53 14.11
N ARG A 11 -1.57 -5.46 14.46
CA ARG A 11 -2.04 -4.07 14.34
C ARG A 11 -0.94 -3.15 13.82
N PHE A 12 -1.32 -2.32 12.86
CA PHE A 12 -0.46 -1.33 12.24
C PHE A 12 -1.20 0.01 12.16
N THR A 13 -0.45 1.08 11.98
CA THR A 13 -1.00 2.39 11.60
C THR A 13 -0.75 2.64 10.12
N VAL A 14 -1.63 3.42 9.49
CA VAL A 14 -1.44 3.91 8.13
C VAL A 14 -1.51 5.42 8.16
N ARG A 15 -0.42 6.08 7.75
CA ARG A 15 -0.36 7.54 7.60
C ARG A 15 -0.36 7.91 6.13
N GLN A 16 -1.28 8.78 5.75
CA GLN A 16 -1.34 9.38 4.41
C GLN A 16 -0.75 10.79 4.44
N GLU A 17 0.30 11.01 3.67
CA GLU A 17 0.87 12.32 3.39
C GLU A 17 0.38 12.82 2.04
N ASN A 18 -0.43 13.88 2.04
CA ASN A 18 -0.88 14.54 0.83
C ASN A 18 0.21 15.48 0.30
N ARG A 19 1.00 15.04 -0.69
CA ARG A 19 1.93 15.93 -1.41
C ARG A 19 1.33 16.38 -2.73
N LEU A 20 1.84 17.50 -3.25
CA LEU A 20 1.30 18.15 -4.45
C LEU A 20 1.30 17.25 -5.69
N LYS A 21 2.35 16.43 -5.89
CA LYS A 21 2.53 15.59 -7.10
C LYS A 21 2.24 14.10 -6.89
N ALA A 22 2.33 13.63 -5.65
CA ALA A 22 2.12 12.22 -5.30
C ALA A 22 1.60 12.13 -3.86
N GLY A 23 0.62 11.27 -3.59
CA GLY A 23 0.30 10.89 -2.21
C GLY A 23 1.30 9.83 -1.74
N ARG A 24 1.67 9.85 -0.46
CA ARG A 24 2.50 8.80 0.14
C ARG A 24 1.77 8.16 1.30
N TYR A 25 1.78 6.84 1.33
CA TYR A 25 1.29 6.03 2.44
C TYR A 25 2.48 5.42 3.18
N THR A 26 2.49 5.53 4.50
CA THR A 26 3.45 4.85 5.38
C THR A 26 2.69 3.92 6.30
N VAL A 27 3.10 2.66 6.35
CA VAL A 27 2.56 1.63 7.24
C VAL A 27 3.60 1.35 8.31
N SER A 28 3.23 1.55 9.58
CA SER A 28 4.12 1.35 10.72
C SER A 28 3.51 0.36 11.71
N GLU A 29 4.37 -0.33 12.48
CA GLU A 29 3.91 -1.12 13.62
C GLU A 29 3.14 -0.26 14.61
N LEU A 30 2.07 -0.81 15.19
CA LEU A 30 1.41 -0.20 16.35
C LEU A 30 1.90 -0.89 17.63
N MET A 31 2.71 -0.17 18.40
CA MET A 31 3.27 -0.67 19.66
C MET A 31 2.18 -0.86 20.73
N PRO A 32 2.39 -1.69 21.76
CA PRO A 32 1.41 -1.91 22.82
C PRO A 32 0.99 -0.65 23.58
N ASP A 33 1.89 0.34 23.66
CA ASP A 33 1.66 1.65 24.28
C ASP A 33 0.93 2.64 23.36
N GLY A 34 0.61 2.24 22.12
CA GLY A 34 -0.06 3.06 21.12
C GLY A 34 0.86 3.92 20.25
N SER A 35 2.18 3.86 20.47
CA SER A 35 3.15 4.58 19.64
C SER A 35 3.39 3.89 18.28
N GLU A 36 3.89 4.66 17.30
CA GLU A 36 4.35 4.12 16.01
C GLU A 36 5.73 3.48 16.18
N GLY A 37 5.87 2.22 15.76
CA GLY A 37 7.12 1.47 15.72
C GLY A 37 7.81 1.53 14.36
N GLU A 38 8.41 0.41 13.93
CA GLU A 38 9.13 0.32 12.66
C GLU A 38 8.20 0.53 11.45
N VAL A 39 8.74 1.14 10.38
CA VAL A 39 8.05 1.23 9.08
C VAL A 39 8.10 -0.12 8.39
N LEU A 40 6.94 -0.76 8.27
CA LEU A 40 6.76 -2.05 7.61
C LEU A 40 6.69 -1.91 6.09
N ALA A 41 6.00 -0.87 5.61
CA ALA A 41 5.83 -0.62 4.20
C ALA A 41 5.64 0.87 3.86
N CYS A 42 5.98 1.23 2.63
CA CYS A 42 5.62 2.52 2.06
C CYS A 42 5.09 2.37 0.63
N GLY A 43 4.16 3.23 0.25
CA GLY A 43 3.58 3.24 -1.09
C GLY A 43 3.37 4.66 -1.59
N GLU A 44 3.51 4.86 -2.90
CA GLU A 44 3.30 6.17 -3.54
C GLU A 44 2.20 6.07 -4.60
N VAL A 45 1.25 7.02 -4.54
CA VAL A 45 0.22 7.20 -5.57
C VAL A 45 0.59 8.38 -6.45
N LYS A 46 0.63 8.18 -7.77
CA LYS A 46 0.87 9.27 -8.72
C LYS A 46 -0.44 10.01 -8.97
N ARG A 47 -0.52 11.30 -8.58
CA ARG A 47 -1.74 12.11 -8.73
C ARG A 47 -2.09 12.50 -10.18
N PHE A 48 -1.18 12.27 -11.14
CA PHE A 48 -1.36 12.62 -12.55
C PHE A 48 -1.37 11.40 -13.48
N SER A 49 -1.58 10.19 -12.96
CA SER A 49 -1.81 9.03 -13.82
C SER A 49 -3.28 8.96 -14.24
N LEU A 50 -3.51 8.49 -15.47
CA LEU A 50 -4.86 8.26 -16.02
C LEU A 50 -5.66 7.19 -15.28
N LYS A 51 -4.98 6.45 -14.40
CA LYS A 51 -5.45 5.30 -13.66
C LYS A 51 -4.78 5.30 -12.29
N GLU A 52 -5.52 5.09 -11.22
CA GLU A 52 -4.93 5.02 -9.89
C GLU A 52 -4.16 3.71 -9.69
N LYS A 53 -2.90 3.83 -9.27
CA LYS A 53 -2.01 2.70 -8.99
C LYS A 53 -1.08 3.06 -7.83
N ILE A 54 -1.01 2.16 -6.85
CA ILE A 54 -0.14 2.27 -5.69
C ILE A 54 0.65 0.98 -5.57
N THR A 55 1.97 1.08 -5.61
CA THR A 55 2.85 -0.06 -5.32
C THR A 55 3.41 0.12 -3.91
N PHE A 56 3.19 -0.87 -3.06
CA PHE A 56 3.74 -0.91 -1.71
C PHE A 56 5.04 -1.68 -1.70
N HIS A 57 6.02 -1.12 -1.03
CA HIS A 57 7.35 -1.68 -0.89
C HIS A 57 7.70 -1.89 0.58
N ALA A 58 8.51 -2.90 0.87
CA ALA A 58 8.95 -3.23 2.21
C ALA A 58 9.89 -2.17 2.78
N GLY A 59 9.67 -1.83 4.05
CA GLY A 59 10.51 -0.92 4.80
C GLY A 59 10.43 0.54 4.31
N PRO A 60 11.24 1.43 4.91
CA PRO A 60 11.24 2.85 4.59
C PRO A 60 11.97 3.20 3.28
N SER A 61 12.91 2.35 2.82
CA SER A 61 13.69 2.56 1.59
C SER A 61 12.94 2.16 0.32
N GLY A 62 11.88 1.37 0.45
CA GLY A 62 10.97 1.03 -0.63
C GLY A 62 11.59 0.21 -1.77
N THR A 63 12.57 -0.67 -1.50
CA THR A 63 13.30 -1.36 -2.58
C THR A 63 12.60 -2.65 -3.04
N ARG A 64 11.95 -3.38 -2.12
CA ARG A 64 11.29 -4.66 -2.42
C ARG A 64 9.79 -4.49 -2.52
N VAL A 65 9.19 -4.82 -3.66
CA VAL A 65 7.73 -4.80 -3.83
C VAL A 65 7.07 -5.85 -2.93
N LEU A 66 5.96 -5.48 -2.30
CA LEU A 66 5.11 -6.37 -1.51
C LEU A 66 3.82 -6.69 -2.28
N PHE A 67 3.10 -5.65 -2.72
CA PHE A 67 1.87 -5.76 -3.47
C PHE A 67 1.59 -4.47 -4.23
N THR A 68 0.67 -4.53 -5.19
CA THR A 68 0.18 -3.39 -5.95
C THR A 68 -1.34 -3.32 -5.86
N ILE A 69 -1.87 -2.14 -5.58
CA ILE A 69 -3.28 -1.81 -5.73
C ILE A 69 -3.43 -1.04 -7.03
N GLU A 70 -4.35 -1.45 -7.88
CA GLU A 70 -4.59 -0.80 -9.16
C GLU A 70 -6.10 -0.76 -9.44
N GLU A 71 -6.59 0.40 -9.88
CA GLU A 71 -7.97 0.58 -10.32
C GLU A 71 -8.34 -0.48 -11.39
N ARG A 72 -9.60 -0.87 -11.49
CA ARG A 72 -10.08 -1.75 -12.57
C ARG A 72 -10.47 -0.86 -13.73
N GLY A 73 -9.75 -0.95 -14.86
CA GLY A 73 -9.94 -0.01 -15.98
C GLY A 73 -11.32 -0.12 -16.64
N LEU A 74 -11.69 0.90 -17.41
CA LEU A 74 -12.98 1.15 -18.10
C LEU A 74 -13.65 -0.03 -18.85
N ARG A 75 -12.94 -1.14 -19.08
CA ARG A 75 -13.50 -2.38 -19.68
C ARG A 75 -14.10 -3.34 -18.65
N GLY A 76 -13.90 -3.10 -17.35
CA GLY A 76 -14.58 -3.78 -16.26
C GLY A 76 -15.69 -2.87 -15.73
N ALA A 77 -16.92 -3.37 -15.69
CA ALA A 77 -18.12 -2.62 -15.33
C ALA A 77 -18.25 -2.36 -13.81
N GLY A 78 -17.23 -1.79 -13.16
CA GLY A 78 -17.31 -1.44 -11.74
C GLY A 78 -16.20 -0.51 -11.26
N ASP A 79 -16.57 0.42 -10.39
CA ASP A 79 -15.67 1.31 -9.64
C ASP A 79 -14.98 0.50 -8.54
N GLY A 80 -13.85 -0.12 -8.90
CA GLY A 80 -13.15 -1.03 -8.01
C GLY A 80 -11.66 -1.09 -8.28
N TYR A 81 -10.96 -1.80 -7.40
CA TYR A 81 -9.52 -1.91 -7.39
C TYR A 81 -9.13 -3.38 -7.17
N ASP A 82 -8.10 -3.82 -7.88
CA ASP A 82 -7.50 -5.14 -7.71
C ASP A 82 -6.20 -5.03 -6.91
N VAL A 83 -5.95 -6.03 -6.08
CA VAL A 83 -4.74 -6.20 -5.28
C VAL A 83 -3.93 -7.34 -5.86
N TRP A 84 -2.71 -7.05 -6.28
CA TRP A 84 -1.77 -7.98 -6.89
C TRP A 84 -0.59 -8.21 -5.95
N ASP A 85 -0.14 -9.45 -5.80
CA ASP A 85 1.09 -9.75 -5.08
C ASP A 85 2.34 -9.31 -5.87
N ALA A 86 3.52 -9.49 -5.27
CA ALA A 86 4.79 -9.10 -5.89
C ALA A 86 5.16 -9.90 -7.16
N GLU A 87 4.57 -11.08 -7.37
CA GLU A 87 4.81 -11.96 -8.52
C GLU A 87 3.76 -11.74 -9.64
N GLY A 88 2.75 -10.89 -9.39
CA GLY A 88 1.68 -10.60 -10.33
C GLY A 88 0.46 -11.51 -10.19
N GLY A 89 0.36 -12.28 -9.10
CA GLY A 89 -0.83 -13.04 -8.74
C GLY A 89 -1.93 -12.13 -8.20
N LEU A 90 -3.18 -12.35 -8.61
CA LEU A 90 -4.33 -11.64 -8.05
C LEU A 90 -4.62 -12.16 -6.64
N VAL A 91 -4.52 -11.27 -5.64
CA VAL A 91 -4.86 -11.55 -4.25
C VAL A 91 -6.36 -11.37 -4.01
N GLY A 92 -6.95 -10.37 -4.64
CA GLY A 92 -8.36 -10.03 -4.51
C GLY A 92 -8.66 -8.62 -5.01
N GLY A 93 -9.80 -8.06 -4.62
CA GLY A 93 -10.17 -6.69 -4.98
C GLY A 93 -11.23 -6.12 -4.05
N PHE A 94 -11.42 -4.81 -4.14
CA PHE A 94 -12.46 -4.07 -3.45
C PHE A 94 -13.23 -3.21 -4.44
N GLU A 95 -14.50 -2.98 -4.15
CA GLU A 95 -15.41 -2.19 -4.98
C GLU A 95 -16.03 -1.12 -4.09
N GLU A 96 -16.14 0.09 -4.61
CA GLU A 96 -16.95 1.11 -3.95
C GLU A 96 -18.41 0.68 -4.05
N LYS A 97 -19.10 0.69 -2.90
CA LYS A 97 -20.55 0.50 -2.88
C LYS A 97 -21.22 1.86 -2.82
N ASP A 98 -22.01 2.14 -3.85
CA ASP A 98 -22.97 3.25 -3.87
C ASP A 98 -23.98 3.18 -2.71
#